data_AF-K5V1I1-F1
#
_entry.id   AF-K5V1I1-F1
#
_cell.length_a   1.000
_cell.length_b   1.000
_cell.length_c   1.000
_cell.angle_alpha   90.00
_cell.angle_beta   90.00
_cell.angle_gamma   90.00
#
_symmetry.space_group_name_H-M   'P 1'
#
loop_
_entity.id
_entity.type
_entity.pdbx_description
1 polymer ?
#
loop_
_entity_poly.entity_id
_entity_poly.type
_entity_poly.pdbx_seq_one_letter_code
_entity_poly.pdbx_strand_id
1 'polypeptide(L)'
;MERTIGNLGQDIRQHSNVYTNLQQIALRRCQFNALKAMYPAFAPDPTILHGAVIVGNGYILLRAAGKSQRAVSHAEAVALRRFVHAHGIPATDAWLQQPKIARWARLHLPSGQNARSLWKESLKTLEALRTSRNVKFSHNSKIEYGKV
;
A
#
# COMPACT_ATOMS: atom_id res chain seq x y z
N MET A 1 -5.31 -20.79 3.78
CA MET A 1 -4.56 -21.65 4.72
C MET A 1 -3.16 -21.98 4.24
N GLU A 2 -2.96 -22.32 2.97
CA GLU A 2 -1.65 -22.70 2.39
C GLU A 2 -0.49 -21.74 2.69
N ARG A 3 -0.69 -20.43 2.57
CA ARG A 3 0.33 -19.42 2.92
C ARG A 3 0.69 -19.42 4.40
N THR A 4 -0.26 -19.73 5.27
CA THR A 4 -0.03 -19.81 6.72
C THR A 4 0.82 -21.02 7.05
N ILE A 5 0.57 -22.15 6.39
CA ILE A 5 1.35 -23.39 6.54
C ILE A 5 2.78 -23.17 6.03
N GLY A 6 2.96 -22.57 4.85
CA GLY A 6 4.29 -22.27 4.32
C GLY A 6 5.08 -21.27 5.19
N ASN A 7 4.42 -20.24 5.73
CA ASN A 7 5.05 -19.25 6.60
C ASN A 7 5.43 -19.83 7.97
N LEU A 8 4.62 -20.72 8.54
CA LEU A 8 4.98 -21.45 9.76
C LEU A 8 6.08 -22.48 9.49
N GLY A 9 6.07 -23.11 8.31
CA GLY A 9 7.07 -24.06 7.85
C GLY A 9 8.49 -23.48 7.78
N GLN A 10 8.63 -22.19 7.46
CA GLN A 10 9.92 -21.49 7.42
C GLN A 10 10.62 -21.43 8.78
N ASP A 11 9.87 -21.50 9.89
CA ASP A 11 10.42 -21.44 11.24
C ASP A 11 10.68 -22.83 11.85
N ILE A 12 10.33 -23.91 11.14
CA ILE A 12 10.52 -25.28 11.63
C ILE A 12 12.00 -25.65 11.54
N ARG A 13 12.67 -25.73 12.69
CA ARG A 13 14.10 -26.05 12.78
C ARG A 13 14.39 -27.50 13.14
N GLN A 14 13.41 -28.27 13.58
CA GLN A 14 13.61 -29.65 14.06
C GLN A 14 12.69 -30.65 13.35
N HIS A 15 13.30 -31.64 12.68
CA HIS A 15 12.61 -32.59 11.81
C HIS A 15 12.00 -33.79 12.57
N SER A 16 12.41 -34.02 13.82
CA SER A 16 12.00 -35.20 14.60
C SER A 16 10.67 -35.06 15.34
N ASN A 17 10.21 -33.85 15.67
CA ASN A 17 8.89 -33.60 16.26
C ASN A 17 8.25 -32.33 15.68
N VAL A 18 7.91 -32.41 14.40
CA VAL A 18 7.41 -31.29 13.58
C VAL A 18 6.13 -30.69 14.15
N TYR A 19 5.19 -31.53 14.60
CA TYR A 19 3.89 -31.05 15.09
C TYR A 19 3.99 -30.27 16.40
N THR A 20 4.79 -30.75 17.36
CA THR A 20 4.99 -30.04 18.63
C THR A 20 5.75 -28.72 18.41
N ASN A 21 6.76 -28.73 17.54
CA ASN A 21 7.51 -27.53 17.16
C ASN A 21 6.58 -26.48 16.50
N LEU A 22 5.73 -26.92 15.57
CA LEU A 22 4.75 -26.08 14.89
C LEU A 22 3.74 -25.46 15.85
N GLN A 23 3.23 -26.24 16.82
CA GLN A 23 2.30 -25.74 17.83
C GLN A 23 2.95 -24.64 18.69
N GLN A 24 4.20 -24.83 19.11
CA GLN A 24 4.92 -23.81 19.88
C GLN A 24 5.18 -22.53 19.07
N ILE A 25 5.53 -22.65 17.78
CA ILE A 25 5.70 -21.50 16.88
C ILE A 25 4.37 -20.74 16.74
N ALA A 26 3.27 -21.45 16.49
CA ALA A 26 1.95 -20.85 16.36
C ALA A 26 1.53 -20.13 17.64
N LEU A 27 1.70 -20.77 18.81
CA LEU A 27 1.39 -20.17 20.11
C LEU A 27 2.20 -18.90 20.35
N ARG A 28 3.51 -18.93 20.12
CA ARG A 28 4.39 -17.78 20.30
C ARG A 28 4.02 -16.62 19.37
N ARG A 29 3.69 -16.91 18.11
CA ARG A 29 3.21 -15.89 17.14
C ARG A 29 1.88 -15.28 17.57
N CYS A 30 0.94 -16.10 18.06
CA CYS A 30 -0.34 -15.60 18.58
C CYS A 30 -0.14 -14.69 19.80
N GLN A 31 0.69 -15.09 20.77
CA GLN A 31 1.01 -14.27 21.94
C GLN A 31 1.67 -12.95 21.56
N PHE A 32 2.64 -12.99 20.64
CA PHE A 32 3.32 -11.78 20.18
C PHE A 32 2.40 -10.85 19.39
N ASN A 33 1.52 -11.40 18.55
CA ASN A 33 0.51 -10.62 17.83
C ASN A 33 -0.51 -10.00 18.79
N ALA A 34 -0.93 -10.73 19.84
CA ALA A 34 -1.80 -10.19 20.88
C ALA A 34 -1.13 -9.05 21.64
N LEU A 35 0.14 -9.20 22.03
CA LEU A 35 0.92 -8.14 22.67
C LEU A 35 1.06 -6.90 21.77
N LYS A 36 1.36 -7.07 20.49
CA LYS A 36 1.42 -5.95 19.52
C LYS A 36 0.07 -5.25 19.33
N ALA A 37 -1.02 -6.01 19.38
CA ALA A 37 -2.37 -5.45 19.28
C ALA A 37 -2.77 -4.66 20.53
N MET A 38 -2.40 -5.16 21.72
CA MET A 38 -2.66 -4.48 22.99
C MET A 38 -1.75 -3.26 23.20
N TYR A 39 -0.49 -3.37 22.76
CA TYR A 39 0.54 -2.35 22.95
C TYR A 39 1.27 -2.09 21.63
N PRO A 40 0.76 -1.17 20.80
CA PRO A 40 1.36 -0.86 19.50
C PRO A 40 2.83 -0.42 19.57
N ALA A 41 3.30 0.08 20.72
CA ALA A 41 4.70 0.43 20.94
C ALA A 41 5.69 -0.75 20.81
N PHE A 42 5.24 -2.00 20.94
CA PHE A 42 6.07 -3.19 20.68
C PHE A 42 6.03 -3.63 19.22
N ALA A 43 5.20 -3.01 18.38
CA ALA A 43 5.30 -3.23 16.95
C ALA A 43 6.58 -2.58 16.44
N PRO A 44 7.41 -3.29 15.64
CA PRO A 44 8.54 -2.65 15.00
C PRO A 44 8.05 -1.48 14.16
N ASP A 45 8.82 -0.39 14.15
CA ASP A 45 8.50 0.74 13.28
C ASP A 45 8.38 0.25 11.83
N PRO A 46 7.35 0.70 11.10
CA PRO A 46 7.16 0.30 9.73
C PRO A 46 8.40 0.69 8.93
N THR A 47 9.18 -0.31 8.52
CA THR A 47 10.36 -0.08 7.69
C THR A 47 9.89 0.48 6.36
N ILE A 48 10.26 1.73 6.08
CA ILE A 48 9.93 2.36 4.80
C ILE A 48 10.62 1.55 3.71
N LEU A 49 9.83 0.93 2.84
CA LEU A 49 10.37 0.13 1.73
C LEU A 49 11.24 1.02 0.85
N HIS A 50 12.41 0.52 0.44
CA HIS A 50 13.35 1.26 -0.40
C HIS A 50 12.67 1.82 -1.67
N GLY A 51 12.70 3.15 -1.82
CA GLY A 51 12.08 3.87 -2.93
C GLY A 51 10.59 4.18 -2.73
N ALA A 52 10.09 4.11 -1.49
CA ALA A 52 8.80 4.67 -1.12
C ALA A 52 8.92 6.17 -0.79
N VAL A 53 7.86 6.93 -1.03
CA VAL A 53 7.81 8.38 -0.78
C VAL A 53 6.67 8.69 0.18
N ILE A 54 6.98 9.32 1.31
CA ILE A 54 5.99 9.77 2.29
C ILE A 54 5.40 11.08 1.80
N VAL A 55 4.08 11.12 1.63
CA VAL A 55 3.35 12.31 1.15
C VAL A 55 2.76 13.12 2.31
N GLY A 56 2.64 12.50 3.49
CA GLY A 56 2.05 13.09 4.69
C GLY A 56 0.71 12.43 5.06
N ASN A 57 0.16 12.76 6.23
CA ASN A 57 -1.13 12.26 6.73
C ASN A 57 -1.27 10.72 6.73
N GLY A 58 -0.17 9.98 6.90
CA GLY A 58 -0.15 8.51 6.86
C GLY A 58 -0.20 7.89 5.45
N TYR A 59 -0.12 8.71 4.39
CA TYR A 59 -0.05 8.23 3.01
C TYR A 59 1.40 8.00 2.57
N ILE A 60 1.66 6.83 1.98
CA ILE A 60 2.99 6.47 1.48
C ILE A 60 2.87 5.93 0.06
N LEU A 61 3.54 6.56 -0.89
CA LEU A 61 3.65 6.05 -2.26
C LEU A 61 4.65 4.90 -2.28
N LEU A 62 4.24 3.74 -2.78
CA LEU A 62 5.06 2.51 -2.76
C LEU A 62 5.59 2.15 -4.16
N ARG A 63 6.75 1.48 -4.19
CA ARG A 63 7.45 1.07 -5.42
C ARG A 63 6.55 0.36 -6.44
N ALA A 64 7.01 0.43 -7.69
CA ALA A 64 6.29 0.40 -8.97
C ALA A 64 5.83 1.80 -9.43
N ALA A 65 6.75 2.76 -9.31
CA ALA A 65 6.65 4.08 -9.94
C ALA A 65 7.03 4.02 -11.43
N GLY A 66 6.53 4.97 -12.22
CA GLY A 66 6.99 5.23 -13.57
C GLY A 66 8.47 5.65 -13.57
N LYS A 67 9.20 5.25 -14.62
CA LYS A 67 10.63 5.55 -14.75
C LYS A 67 10.92 7.05 -14.87
N SER A 68 10.02 7.79 -15.53
CA SER A 68 10.18 9.21 -15.82
C SER A 68 8.86 9.93 -15.62
N GLN A 69 8.94 11.23 -15.35
CA GLN A 69 7.77 12.10 -15.41
C GLN A 69 7.31 12.22 -16.87
N ARG A 70 6.00 12.09 -17.11
CA ARG A 70 5.42 12.30 -18.44
C ARG A 70 4.78 13.68 -18.53
N ALA A 71 4.88 14.30 -19.70
CA ALA A 71 3.98 15.38 -20.06
C ALA A 71 2.55 14.85 -20.13
N VAL A 72 1.61 15.66 -19.64
CA VAL A 72 0.19 15.35 -19.69
C VAL A 72 -0.46 15.93 -20.96
N SER A 73 -1.63 15.42 -21.34
CA SER A 73 -2.39 16.00 -22.45
C SER A 73 -2.88 17.41 -22.10
N HIS A 74 -3.28 18.19 -23.11
CA HIS A 74 -3.80 19.54 -22.87
C HIS A 74 -5.02 19.54 -21.93
N ALA A 75 -5.94 18.59 -22.10
CA ALA A 75 -7.12 18.45 -21.23
C ALA A 75 -6.73 18.10 -19.79
N GLU A 76 -5.78 17.18 -19.60
CA GLU A 76 -5.23 16.86 -18.28
C GLU A 76 -4.53 18.07 -17.65
N ALA A 77 -3.77 18.85 -18.42
CA ALA A 77 -3.10 20.05 -17.95
C ALA A 77 -4.10 21.12 -17.46
N VAL A 78 -5.19 21.34 -18.21
CA VAL A 78 -6.27 22.26 -17.81
C VAL A 78 -6.91 21.80 -16.51
N ALA A 79 -7.22 20.51 -16.38
CA ALA A 79 -7.81 19.95 -15.16
C ALA A 79 -6.86 20.09 -13.95
N LEU A 80 -5.56 19.80 -14.14
CA LEU A 80 -4.55 19.96 -13.09
C LEU A 80 -4.41 21.41 -12.65
N ARG A 81 -4.34 22.37 -13.58
CA ARG A 81 -4.30 23.80 -13.25
C ARG A 81 -5.50 24.23 -12.42
N ARG A 82 -6.71 23.86 -12.85
CA ARG A 82 -7.94 24.16 -12.11
C ARG A 82 -7.90 23.58 -10.70
N PHE A 83 -7.46 22.33 -10.56
CA PHE A 83 -7.37 21.67 -9.26
C PHE A 83 -6.37 22.37 -8.33
N VAL A 84 -5.17 22.70 -8.84
CA VAL A 84 -4.11 23.38 -8.09
C VAL A 84 -4.57 24.76 -7.62
N HIS A 85 -5.18 25.56 -8.50
CA HIS A 85 -5.72 26.87 -8.13
C HIS A 85 -6.85 26.77 -7.11
N ALA A 86 -7.79 25.83 -7.30
CA ALA A 86 -8.93 25.66 -6.39
C ALA A 86 -8.52 25.25 -4.96
N HIS A 87 -7.43 24.50 -4.81
CA HIS A 87 -6.95 24.01 -3.52
C HIS A 87 -5.75 24.80 -2.97
N GLY A 88 -5.33 25.89 -3.64
CA GLY A 88 -4.21 26.72 -3.19
C GLY A 88 -2.88 25.95 -3.07
N ILE A 89 -2.68 24.93 -3.91
CA ILE A 89 -1.47 24.09 -3.83
C ILE A 89 -0.28 24.88 -4.40
N PRO A 90 0.85 24.98 -3.69
CA PRO A 90 2.02 25.68 -4.20
C PRO A 90 2.58 24.95 -5.43
N ALA A 91 2.61 25.64 -6.58
CA ALA A 91 3.20 25.16 -7.81
C ALA A 91 3.90 26.30 -8.55
N THR A 92 5.02 26.00 -9.20
CA THR A 92 5.75 26.98 -10.02
C THR A 92 4.98 27.25 -11.31
N ASP A 93 5.00 28.50 -11.79
CA ASP A 93 4.39 28.88 -13.07
C ASP A 93 4.87 28.01 -14.24
N ALA A 94 6.17 27.69 -14.26
CA ALA A 94 6.76 26.79 -15.25
C ALA A 94 6.08 25.39 -15.27
N TRP A 95 5.73 24.85 -14.09
CA TRP A 95 5.02 23.59 -14.00
C TRP A 95 3.55 23.73 -14.40
N LEU A 96 2.89 24.84 -14.07
CA LEU A 96 1.50 25.08 -14.50
C LEU A 96 1.37 25.20 -16.02
N GLN A 97 2.38 25.76 -16.70
CA GLN A 97 2.42 25.84 -18.16
C GLN A 97 2.59 24.46 -18.80
N GLN A 98 3.53 23.65 -18.30
CA GLN A 98 3.79 22.30 -18.82
C GLN A 98 3.87 21.27 -17.69
N PRO A 99 2.71 20.83 -17.15
CA PRO A 99 2.70 19.93 -16.02
C PRO A 99 3.24 18.56 -16.42
N LYS A 100 4.24 18.11 -15.66
CA LYS A 100 4.79 16.76 -15.76
C LYS A 100 4.41 15.97 -14.52
N ILE A 101 3.91 14.75 -14.72
CA ILE A 101 3.44 13.87 -13.64
C ILE A 101 4.22 12.56 -13.60
N ALA A 102 4.51 12.09 -12.39
CA ALA A 102 4.97 10.73 -12.15
C ALA A 102 3.79 9.84 -11.75
N ARG A 103 3.73 8.63 -12.30
CA ARG A 103 2.70 7.64 -11.94
C ARG A 103 3.24 6.70 -10.87
N TRP A 104 2.42 6.42 -9.87
CA TRP A 104 2.70 5.43 -8.84
C TRP A 104 1.64 4.34 -8.87
N ALA A 105 2.08 3.08 -8.87
CA ALA A 105 1.16 1.96 -8.99
C ALA A 105 0.48 1.58 -7.67
N ARG A 106 1.01 2.03 -6.54
CA ARG A 106 0.60 1.58 -5.22
C ARG A 106 0.66 2.73 -4.23
N LEU A 107 -0.36 2.82 -3.39
CA LEU A 107 -0.48 3.80 -2.32
C LEU A 107 -0.80 3.05 -1.02
N HIS A 108 0.04 3.23 -0.01
CA HIS A 108 -0.27 2.85 1.36
C HIS A 108 -1.22 3.88 1.95
N LEU A 109 -2.33 3.40 2.50
CA LEU A 109 -3.36 4.21 3.14
C LEU A 109 -3.10 4.29 4.65
N PRO A 110 -3.60 5.34 5.32
CA PRO A 110 -3.53 5.45 6.78
C PRO A 110 -4.23 4.29 7.50
N SER A 111 -5.17 3.60 6.83
CA SER A 111 -5.83 2.39 7.33
C SER A 111 -4.91 1.15 7.36
N GLY A 112 -3.66 1.25 6.90
CA GLY A 112 -2.72 0.13 6.77
C GLY A 112 -2.89 -0.69 5.49
N GLN A 113 -3.89 -0.38 4.66
CA GLN A 113 -4.16 -1.08 3.41
C GLN A 113 -3.36 -0.49 2.25
N ASN A 114 -3.12 -1.29 1.21
CA ASN A 114 -2.43 -0.86 -0.01
C ASN A 114 -3.43 -0.78 -1.17
N ALA A 115 -3.72 0.44 -1.63
CA ALA A 115 -4.46 0.70 -2.86
C ALA A 115 -3.56 0.47 -4.09
N ARG A 116 -4.13 0.06 -5.22
CA ARG A 116 -3.36 -0.27 -6.44
C ARG A 116 -3.96 0.40 -7.67
N SER A 117 -3.18 1.23 -8.34
CA SER A 117 -3.67 1.93 -9.54
C SER A 117 -4.04 0.96 -10.66
N LEU A 118 -5.13 1.26 -11.37
CA LEU A 118 -5.54 0.57 -12.60
C LEU A 118 -4.38 0.41 -13.60
N TRP A 119 -3.50 1.41 -13.71
CA TRP A 119 -2.38 1.41 -14.66
C TRP A 119 -1.54 0.13 -14.68
N LYS A 120 -1.12 -0.35 -13.51
CA LYS A 120 -0.28 -1.56 -13.41
C LYS A 120 -1.11 -2.82 -13.27
N GLU A 121 -2.38 -2.70 -12.88
CA GLU A 121 -3.29 -3.83 -12.81
C GLU A 121 -3.78 -4.26 -14.19
N SER A 122 -4.10 -3.31 -15.07
CA SER A 122 -4.58 -3.60 -16.43
C SER A 122 -3.53 -4.27 -17.33
N LEU A 123 -2.27 -4.28 -16.92
CA LEU A 123 -1.18 -4.99 -17.61
C LEU A 123 -1.08 -6.47 -17.24
N LYS A 124 -1.92 -6.95 -16.31
CA LYS A 124 -1.91 -8.33 -15.82
C LYS A 124 -3.13 -9.09 -16.31
N THR A 125 -2.96 -10.40 -16.53
CA THR A 125 -4.10 -11.30 -16.76
C THR A 125 -4.95 -11.41 -15.50
N LEU A 126 -6.20 -11.85 -15.66
CA LEU A 126 -7.14 -12.03 -14.55
C LEU A 126 -6.61 -13.01 -13.49
N GLU A 127 -5.87 -14.07 -13.88
CA GLU A 127 -5.30 -15.03 -12.91
C GLU A 127 -4.13 -14.41 -12.11
N ALA A 128 -3.34 -13.53 -12.74
CA ALA A 128 -2.21 -12.84 -12.08
C ALA A 128 -2.66 -11.66 -11.19
N LEU A 129 -3.96 -11.36 -11.19
CA LEU A 129 -4.56 -10.16 -10.64
C LEU A 129 -5.04 -10.44 -9.20
N ARG A 130 -4.24 -10.03 -8.21
CA ARG A 130 -4.53 -10.28 -6.79
C ARG A 130 -5.88 -9.68 -6.38
N THR A 131 -6.79 -10.48 -5.83
CA THR A 131 -8.18 -10.09 -5.47
C THR A 131 -8.29 -9.21 -4.22
N SER A 132 -7.17 -8.87 -3.56
CA SER A 132 -7.13 -8.01 -2.38
C SER A 132 -7.23 -6.51 -2.74
N ARG A 133 -8.34 -6.09 -3.36
CA ARG A 133 -8.54 -4.74 -3.95
C ARG A 133 -9.59 -3.89 -3.23
N ASN A 134 -10.29 -4.49 -2.26
CA ASN A 134 -11.28 -3.78 -1.48
C ASN A 134 -10.58 -3.07 -0.33
N VAL A 135 -10.58 -1.74 -0.38
CA VAL A 135 -10.16 -0.93 0.74
C VAL A 135 -11.38 -0.51 1.55
N LYS A 136 -11.23 -0.51 2.86
CA LYS A 136 -12.21 -0.04 3.83
C LYS A 136 -11.92 1.43 4.07
N PHE A 137 -12.88 2.31 3.82
CA PHE A 137 -12.73 3.75 4.04
C PHE A 137 -13.97 4.33 4.71
N SER A 138 -13.80 5.48 5.36
CA SER A 138 -14.91 6.23 5.96
C SER A 138 -15.39 7.27 4.95
N HIS A 139 -16.67 7.24 4.61
CA HIS A 139 -17.33 8.24 3.79
C HIS A 139 -18.62 8.66 4.49
N ASN A 140 -18.78 9.96 4.77
CA ASN A 140 -19.94 10.51 5.48
C ASN A 140 -20.27 9.76 6.79
N SER A 141 -19.24 9.46 7.59
CA SER A 141 -19.33 8.70 8.85
C SER A 141 -19.85 7.27 8.72
N LYS A 142 -19.93 6.72 7.48
CA LYS A 142 -20.20 5.31 7.21
C LYS A 142 -18.93 4.63 6.72
N ILE A 143 -18.76 3.40 7.19
CA ILE A 143 -17.69 2.52 6.72
C ILE A 143 -18.15 1.91 5.40
N GLU A 144 -17.42 2.20 4.34
CA GLU A 144 -17.66 1.66 3.01
C GLU A 144 -16.47 0.82 2.52
N TYR A 145 -16.76 -0.06 1.58
CA TYR A 145 -15.76 -0.89 0.90
C TYR A 145 -15.77 -0.55 -0.58
N GLY A 146 -14.61 -0.17 -1.10
CA GLY A 146 -14.48 0.25 -2.50
C GLY A 146 -13.26 -0.38 -3.15
N LYS A 147 -13.36 -0.58 -4.45
CA LYS A 147 -12.24 -1.02 -5.28
C LYS A 147 -11.38 0.20 -5.60
N VAL A 148 -10.08 0.16 -5.24
CA VAL A 148 -9.11 1.22 -5.58
C VAL A 148 -7.91 0.66 -6.31
#